data_AF-I2J4S6-F1
#
_entry.id   AF-I2J4S6-F1
#
_cell.length_a   1.000
_cell.length_b   1.000
_cell.length_c   1.000
_cell.angle_alpha   90.00
_cell.angle_beta   90.00
_cell.angle_gamma   90.00
#
_symmetry.space_group_name_H-M   'P 1'
#
loop_
_entity.id
_entity.type
_entity.pdbx_description
1 polymer ?
#
loop_
_entity_poly.entity_id
_entity_poly.type
_entity_poly.pdbx_seq_one_letter_code
_entity_poly.pdbx_strand_id
1 'polypeptide(L)'
;MATKTQFEKKVCQLSYEFGELLKKKDHNQAWTKAGELNALLKKEEVKELKQDLVEQLQNELRGYYFINGEIEKANKRLYAKGSKFIELANI
;
A
#
# COMPACT_ATOMS: atom_id res chain seq x y z
N MET A 1 30.90 8.73 -4.13
CA MET A 1 29.49 8.40 -3.81
C MET A 1 28.67 8.65 -5.06
N ALA A 2 27.94 7.66 -5.56
CA ALA A 2 27.09 7.85 -6.74
C ALA A 2 25.92 8.78 -6.37
N THR A 3 25.73 9.87 -7.12
CA THR A 3 24.61 10.79 -6.93
C THR A 3 23.33 10.06 -7.31
N LYS A 4 22.44 9.81 -6.34
CA LYS A 4 21.13 9.19 -6.60
C LYS A 4 20.36 10.02 -7.64
N THR A 5 19.80 9.34 -8.66
CA THR A 5 18.97 10.01 -9.67
C THR A 5 17.72 10.60 -9.01
N GLN A 6 17.11 11.60 -9.65
CA GLN A 6 15.85 12.18 -9.16
C GLN A 6 14.75 11.11 -9.06
N PHE A 7 14.77 10.13 -9.97
CA PHE A 7 13.87 8.99 -9.96
C PHE A 7 14.10 8.07 -8.75
N GLU A 8 15.35 7.66 -8.47
CA GLU A 8 15.69 6.84 -7.31
C GLU A 8 15.27 7.51 -6.00
N LYS A 9 15.52 8.82 -5.86
CA LYS A 9 15.09 9.59 -4.68
C LYS A 9 13.58 9.55 -4.50
N LYS A 10 12.82 9.70 -5.58
CA LYS A 10 11.36 9.67 -5.57
C LYS A 10 10.83 8.29 -5.15
N VAL A 11 11.42 7.21 -5.66
CA VAL A 11 11.05 5.83 -5.30
C VAL A 11 11.33 5.57 -3.82
N CYS A 12 12.52 5.95 -3.32
CA CYS A 12 12.87 5.83 -1.91
C CYS A 12 11.90 6.62 -1.00
N GLN A 13 11.59 7.86 -1.37
CA GLN A 13 10.68 8.71 -0.60
C GLN A 13 9.27 8.11 -0.52
N LEU A 14 8.70 7.71 -1.67
CA LEU A 14 7.37 7.08 -1.70
C LEU A 14 7.32 5.78 -0.89
N SER A 15 8.37 4.97 -0.98
CA SER A 15 8.47 3.72 -0.21
C SER A 15 8.51 3.99 1.30
N TYR A 16 9.24 5.02 1.73
CA TYR A 16 9.32 5.44 3.12
C TYR A 16 7.98 6.00 3.64
N GLU A 17 7.37 6.93 2.90
CA GLU A 17 6.05 7.49 3.25
C GLU A 17 5.00 6.39 3.37
N PHE A 18 4.98 5.45 2.41
CA PHE A 18 4.09 4.30 2.43
C PHE A 18 4.31 3.43 3.68
N GLY A 19 5.55 3.08 4.00
CA GLY A 19 5.87 2.30 5.20
C GLY A 19 5.46 2.98 6.51
N GLU A 20 5.63 4.30 6.61
CA GLU A 20 5.20 5.07 7.77
C GLU A 20 3.68 5.11 7.93
N LEU A 21 2.92 5.22 6.83
CA LEU A 21 1.46 5.14 6.86
C LEU A 21 0.96 3.78 7.33
N LEU A 22 1.59 2.69 6.87
CA LEU A 22 1.27 1.34 7.33
C LEU A 22 1.50 1.19 8.84
N LYS A 23 2.63 1.68 9.36
CA LYS A 23 2.93 1.65 10.80
C LYS A 23 1.93 2.45 11.64
N LYS A 24 1.40 3.55 11.08
CA LYS A 24 0.38 4.39 11.72
C LYS A 24 -1.05 3.84 11.59
N LYS A 25 -1.23 2.72 10.85
CA LYS A 25 -2.54 2.14 10.52
C LYS A 25 -3.45 3.10 9.76
N ASP A 26 -2.88 4.06 9.03
CA ASP A 26 -3.63 4.93 8.13
C ASP A 26 -3.86 4.20 6.80
N HIS A 27 -4.83 3.28 6.82
CA HIS A 27 -5.10 2.39 5.69
C HIS A 27 -5.62 3.16 4.46
N ASN A 28 -6.31 4.27 4.65
CA ASN A 28 -6.86 5.09 3.56
C ASN A 28 -5.74 5.76 2.77
N GLN A 29 -4.81 6.44 3.44
CA GLN A 29 -3.69 7.08 2.75
C GLN A 29 -2.68 6.05 2.23
N ALA A 30 -2.50 4.93 2.94
CA ALA A 30 -1.62 3.85 2.51
C ALA A 30 -2.06 3.26 1.16
N TRP A 31 -3.37 3.12 0.90
CA TRP A 31 -3.89 2.63 -0.37
C TRP A 31 -3.47 3.51 -1.55
N THR A 32 -3.65 4.83 -1.40
CA THR A 32 -3.26 5.81 -2.42
C THR A 32 -1.76 5.75 -2.68
N LYS A 33 -0.95 5.73 -1.62
CA LYS A 33 0.52 5.67 -1.74
C LYS A 33 1.03 4.36 -2.33
N ALA A 34 0.39 3.23 -2.04
CA ALA A 34 0.68 1.95 -2.69
C ALA A 34 0.40 2.00 -4.20
N GLY A 35 -0.70 2.65 -4.59
CA GLY A 35 -1.05 2.89 -5.99
C GLY A 35 -0.02 3.77 -6.71
N GLU A 36 0.38 4.88 -6.08
CA GLU A 36 1.42 5.78 -6.59
C GLU A 36 2.76 5.05 -6.78
N LEU A 37 3.19 4.26 -5.78
CA LEU A 37 4.44 3.50 -5.84
C LEU A 37 4.37 2.42 -6.94
N ASN A 38 3.26 1.68 -7.04
CA ASN A 38 3.07 0.68 -8.09
C ASN A 38 3.07 1.29 -9.50
N ALA A 39 2.46 2.47 -9.68
CA ALA A 39 2.50 3.19 -10.96
C ALA A 39 3.93 3.64 -11.30
N LEU A 40 4.70 4.08 -10.30
CA LEU A 40 6.09 4.48 -10.48
C LEU A 40 6.98 3.29 -10.88
N LEU A 41 6.76 2.12 -10.29
CA LEU A 41 7.49 0.87 -10.58
C LEU A 41 7.13 0.22 -11.93
N LYS A 42 6.18 0.77 -12.68
CA LYS A 42 5.83 0.34 -14.05
C LYS A 42 6.46 1.21 -15.14
N LYS A 43 7.13 2.29 -14.76
CA LYS A 43 7.76 3.22 -15.70
C LYS A 43 9.08 2.66 -16.26
N GLU A 44 9.51 3.18 -17.41
CA GLU A 44 10.77 2.73 -18.01
C GLU A 44 12.00 3.15 -17.19
N GLU A 45 11.92 4.29 -16.50
CA GLU A 45 12.96 4.83 -15.62
C GLU A 45 13.33 3.87 -14.47
N VAL A 46 12.50 2.85 -14.21
CA VAL A 46 12.80 1.76 -13.26
C VAL A 46 14.04 0.95 -13.67
N LYS A 47 14.37 0.91 -14.97
CA LYS A 47 15.59 0.26 -15.47
C LYS A 47 16.88 0.94 -14.95
N GLU A 48 16.78 2.19 -14.46
CA GLU A 48 17.91 2.89 -13.81
C GLU A 48 18.16 2.41 -12.37
N LEU A 49 17.19 1.71 -11.76
CA LEU A 49 17.32 1.19 -10.41
C LEU A 49 17.96 -0.20 -10.41
N LYS A 50 18.51 -0.58 -9.25
CA LYS A 50 18.95 -1.96 -9.02
C LYS A 50 17.75 -2.91 -9.12
N GLN A 51 17.85 -3.93 -9.96
CA GLN A 51 16.79 -4.91 -10.17
C GLN A 51 16.32 -5.56 -8.87
N ASP A 52 17.24 -5.97 -7.98
CA ASP A 52 16.93 -6.56 -6.67
C ASP A 52 16.05 -5.64 -5.79
N LEU A 53 16.31 -4.32 -5.80
CA LEU A 53 15.47 -3.35 -5.10
C LEU A 53 14.05 -3.31 -5.67
N VAL A 54 13.93 -3.31 -7.00
CA VAL A 54 12.64 -3.28 -7.69
C VAL A 54 11.82 -4.53 -7.38
N GLU A 55 12.44 -5.70 -7.45
CA GLU A 55 11.80 -6.98 -7.15
C GLU A 55 11.32 -7.03 -5.69
N GLN A 56 12.14 -6.59 -4.73
CA GLN A 56 11.75 -6.50 -3.33
C GLN A 56 10.55 -5.55 -3.13
N LEU A 57 10.57 -4.35 -3.72
CA LEU A 57 9.45 -3.40 -3.62
C LEU A 57 8.16 -3.97 -4.23
N GLN A 58 8.25 -4.66 -5.37
CA GLN A 58 7.09 -5.29 -6.00
C GLN A 58 6.55 -6.48 -5.18
N ASN A 59 7.42 -7.22 -4.49
CA ASN A 59 7.03 -8.30 -3.59
C ASN A 59 6.28 -7.76 -2.36
N GLU A 60 6.83 -6.74 -1.71
CA GLU A 60 6.18 -6.09 -0.56
C GLU A 60 4.83 -5.45 -0.94
N LEU A 61 4.73 -4.80 -2.11
CA LEU A 61 3.46 -4.26 -2.61
C LEU A 61 2.42 -5.36 -2.84
N ARG A 62 2.82 -6.51 -3.40
CA ARG A 62 1.92 -7.66 -3.57
C ARG A 62 1.42 -8.17 -2.22
N GLY A 63 2.31 -8.29 -1.23
CA GLY A 63 1.96 -8.64 0.15
C GLY A 63 0.95 -7.66 0.77
N TYR A 64 1.20 -6.37 0.60
CA TYR A 64 0.27 -5.32 1.04
C TYR A 64 -1.12 -5.46 0.40
N TYR A 65 -1.20 -5.60 -0.93
CA TYR A 65 -2.51 -5.70 -1.61
C TYR A 65 -3.29 -6.93 -1.16
N PHE A 66 -2.61 -8.04 -0.89
CA PHE A 66 -3.23 -9.23 -0.31
C PHE A 66 -3.81 -8.94 1.08
N ILE A 67 -3.01 -8.37 1.99
CA ILE A 67 -3.45 -8.02 3.35
C ILE A 67 -4.61 -7.01 3.32
N ASN A 68 -4.53 -6.00 2.46
CA ASN A 68 -5.60 -5.01 2.30
C ASN A 68 -6.91 -5.67 1.82
N GLY A 69 -6.83 -6.67 0.94
CA GLY A 69 -7.98 -7.48 0.55
C GLY A 69 -8.60 -8.27 1.71
N GLU A 70 -7.78 -8.81 2.61
CA GLU A 70 -8.26 -9.49 3.82
C GLU A 70 -8.92 -8.51 4.82
N ILE A 71 -8.35 -7.31 4.98
CA ILE A 71 -8.97 -6.23 5.78
C ILE A 71 -10.34 -5.86 5.23
N GLU A 72 -10.47 -5.70 3.91
CA GLU A 72 -11.74 -5.37 3.27
C GLU A 72 -12.79 -6.47 3.46
N LYS A 73 -12.40 -7.74 3.36
CA LYS A 73 -13.29 -8.87 3.69
C LYS A 73 -13.75 -8.83 5.15
N ALA A 74 -12.84 -8.53 6.08
CA ALA A 74 -13.18 -8.40 7.50
C ALA A 74 -14.15 -7.24 7.73
N ASN A 75 -13.92 -6.08 7.11
CA ASN A 75 -14.80 -4.91 7.19
C ASN A 75 -16.22 -5.22 6.71
N LYS A 76 -16.38 -5.94 5.59
CA LYS A 76 -17.70 -6.37 5.10
C LYS A 76 -18.44 -7.26 6.10
N ARG A 77 -17.72 -8.18 6.76
CA ARG A 77 -18.31 -9.05 7.80
C ARG A 77 -18.70 -8.26 9.05
N LEU A 78 -17.87 -7.29 9.46
CA LEU A 78 -18.18 -6.39 10.58
C LEU A 78 -19.40 -5.53 10.27
N TYR A 79 -19.50 -4.99 9.06
CA TYR A 79 -20.67 -4.24 8.61
C TYR A 79 -21.95 -5.07 8.73
N ALA A 80 -21.98 -6.30 8.19
CA ALA A 80 -23.14 -7.18 8.28
C ALA A 80 -23.55 -7.49 9.73
N LYS A 81 -22.56 -7.70 10.62
CA LYS A 81 -22.82 -7.88 12.06
C LYS A 81 -23.41 -6.62 12.69
N GLY A 82 -22.85 -5.45 12.37
CA GLY A 82 -23.36 -4.16 12.83
C GLY A 82 -24.80 -3.91 12.39
N SER A 83 -25.12 -4.18 11.12
CA SER A 83 -26.48 -4.11 10.59
C SER A 83 -27.45 -4.98 11.38
N LYS A 84 -27.04 -6.21 11.74
CA LYS A 84 -27.89 -7.09 12.55
C LYS A 84 -28.15 -6.56 13.95
N PHE A 85 -27.14 -5.97 14.60
CA PHE A 85 -27.34 -5.34 15.91
C PHE A 85 -28.29 -4.14 15.84
N ILE A 86 -28.17 -3.31 14.81
CA ILE A 86 -29.06 -2.16 14.59
C ILE A 86 -30.50 -2.63 14.38
N GLU A 87 -30.70 -3.66 13.54
CA GLU A 87 -32.02 -4.27 13.30
C GLU A 87 -32.66 -4.76 14.61
N LEU A 88 -31.90 -5.46 15.46
CA LEU A 88 -32.38 -5.98 16.73
C LEU A 88 -32.64 -4.89 17.79
N ALA A 89 -31.95 -3.75 17.70
CA ALA A 89 -32.12 -2.63 18.64
C ALA A 89 -33.35 -1.77 18.34
N ASN A 90 -33.87 -1.80 17.10
CA ASN A 90 -35.04 -1.06 16.67
C ASN A 90 -36.36 -1.83 16.95
N ILE A 91 -36.58 -2.19 18.22
CA ILE A 91 -37.83 -2.80 18.71
C ILE A 91 -39.00 -1.81 18.60
#